data_AF-A0A382PDH5-F1
#
_entry.id   AF-A0A382PDH5-F1
#
_cell.length_a   1.000
_cell.length_b   1.000
_cell.length_c   1.000
_cell.angle_alpha   90.00
_cell.angle_beta   90.00
_cell.angle_gamma   90.00
#
_symmetry.space_group_name_H-M   'P 1'
#
loop_
_entity.id
_entity.type
_entity.pdbx_description
1 polymer ?
#
loop_
_entity_poly.entity_id
_entity_poly.type
_entity_poly.pdbx_seq_one_letter_code
_entity_poly.pdbx_strand_id
1 'polypeptide(L)'
;MTITNEIRGHGYSGTHRLVTKWISETLRPEKPELVATKKIRPWSPQRAARLMTRNPADLTDQDRSALERMFRAETNARAVYDLAQRFMEMVRERQCEALMPWINDVREGRTTTFKRFGSGIMRDLEAVTNALRLPWSNGQTEVR
;
A
#
# COMPACT_ATOMS: atom_id res chain seq x y z
N MET A 1 29.87 -20.59 -33.62
CA MET A 1 30.12 -22.03 -33.83
C MET A 1 29.16 -22.80 -32.94
N THR A 2 28.34 -23.69 -33.50
CA THR A 2 27.42 -24.53 -32.73
C THR A 2 28.15 -25.78 -32.23
N ILE A 3 27.90 -26.18 -30.98
CA ILE A 3 28.49 -27.37 -30.33
C ILE A 3 28.39 -28.61 -31.24
N THR A 4 27.31 -28.74 -32.03
CA THR A 4 27.12 -29.84 -32.98
C THR A 4 28.17 -29.95 -34.09
N ASN A 5 28.77 -28.83 -34.51
CA ASN A 5 29.83 -28.84 -35.53
C ASN A 5 31.17 -29.31 -34.94
N GLU A 6 31.40 -29.02 -33.67
CA GLU A 6 32.60 -29.40 -32.93
C GLU A 6 32.64 -30.92 -32.70
N ILE A 7 31.56 -31.51 -32.19
CA ILE A 7 31.47 -32.98 -31.98
C ILE A 7 31.48 -33.77 -33.29
N ARG A 8 30.99 -33.20 -34.40
CA ARG A 8 31.14 -33.80 -35.73
C ARG A 8 32.60 -33.89 -36.16
N GLY A 9 33.42 -32.89 -35.82
CA GLY A 9 34.87 -32.92 -36.03
C GLY A 9 35.56 -34.06 -35.26
N HIS A 10 34.96 -34.51 -34.15
CA HIS A 10 35.43 -35.63 -33.34
C HIS A 10 34.79 -36.99 -33.68
N GLY A 11 34.14 -37.12 -34.85
CA GLY A 11 33.64 -38.40 -35.36
C GLY A 11 32.18 -38.72 -35.03
N TYR A 12 31.41 -37.78 -34.49
CA TYR A 12 29.99 -37.97 -34.23
C TYR A 12 29.16 -37.92 -35.53
N SER A 13 28.61 -39.06 -35.95
CA SER A 13 27.77 -39.19 -37.17
C SER A 13 26.26 -38.99 -36.93
N GLY A 14 25.85 -38.70 -35.69
CA GLY A 14 24.45 -38.57 -35.32
C GLY A 14 23.80 -37.25 -35.77
N THR A 15 22.47 -37.23 -35.73
CA THR A 15 21.67 -36.06 -36.14
C THR A 15 21.69 -34.97 -35.08
N HIS A 16 21.73 -33.71 -35.51
CA HIS A 16 21.65 -32.51 -34.64
C HIS A 16 20.50 -32.61 -33.63
N ARG A 17 19.33 -33.12 -34.06
CA ARG A 17 18.16 -33.36 -33.19
C ARG A 17 18.45 -34.24 -31.97
N LEU A 18 19.31 -35.25 -32.10
CA LEU A 18 19.64 -36.14 -30.98
C LEU A 18 20.50 -35.41 -29.94
N VAL A 19 21.44 -34.58 -30.40
CA VAL A 19 22.27 -33.73 -29.53
C VAL A 19 21.41 -32.69 -28.83
N THR A 20 20.49 -32.04 -29.54
CA THR A 20 19.59 -31.05 -28.92
C THR A 20 18.66 -31.68 -27.90
N LYS A 21 18.13 -32.88 -28.20
CA LYS A 21 17.30 -33.64 -27.26
C LYS A 21 18.11 -34.05 -26.02
N TRP A 22 19.30 -34.59 -26.20
CA TRP A 22 20.18 -34.99 -25.09
C TRP A 22 20.58 -33.79 -24.22
N ILE A 23 20.92 -32.64 -24.82
CA ILE A 23 21.16 -31.38 -24.11
C ILE A 23 19.90 -30.98 -23.32
N SER A 24 18.72 -31.01 -23.93
CA SER A 24 17.48 -30.64 -23.23
C SER A 24 17.10 -31.59 -22.09
N GLU A 25 17.50 -32.85 -22.17
CA GLU A 25 17.21 -33.89 -21.17
C GLU A 25 18.25 -33.90 -20.05
N THR A 26 19.52 -33.64 -20.37
CA THR A 26 20.68 -33.71 -19.44
C THR A 26 20.98 -32.38 -18.77
N LEU A 27 20.84 -31.27 -19.50
CA LEU A 27 21.04 -29.89 -19.00
C LEU A 27 19.71 -29.24 -18.64
N ARG A 28 18.67 -30.03 -18.37
CA ARG A 28 17.42 -29.51 -17.81
C ARG A 28 17.80 -28.76 -16.53
N PRO A 29 17.72 -27.41 -16.49
CA PRO A 29 17.90 -26.74 -15.22
C PRO A 29 16.83 -27.33 -14.29
N GLU A 30 17.21 -27.71 -13.07
CA GLU A 30 16.22 -27.93 -12.02
C GLU A 30 15.24 -26.78 -12.13
N LYS A 31 13.98 -27.11 -12.44
CA LYS A 31 12.93 -26.12 -12.57
C LYS A 31 13.04 -25.31 -11.29
N PRO A 32 13.40 -24.00 -11.33
CA PRO A 32 13.53 -23.26 -10.09
C PRO A 32 12.20 -23.49 -9.39
N GLU A 33 12.26 -24.07 -8.19
CA GLU A 33 11.11 -24.04 -7.31
C GLU A 33 10.79 -22.55 -7.24
N LEU A 34 9.76 -22.16 -7.98
CA LEU A 34 9.16 -20.86 -7.83
C LEU A 34 8.64 -20.94 -6.41
N VAL A 35 9.49 -20.56 -5.45
CA VAL A 35 9.11 -20.25 -4.08
C VAL A 35 7.88 -19.43 -4.31
N ALA A 36 6.71 -20.00 -4.01
CA ALA A 36 5.46 -19.38 -4.34
C ALA A 36 5.47 -18.10 -3.53
N THR A 37 5.87 -17.00 -4.17
CA THR A 37 5.90 -15.70 -3.53
C THR A 37 4.44 -15.49 -3.25
N LYS A 38 4.10 -15.61 -1.96
CA LYS A 38 2.73 -15.57 -1.49
C LYS A 38 2.22 -14.24 -1.97
N LYS A 39 1.49 -14.22 -3.09
CA LYS A 39 1.15 -12.99 -3.82
C LYS A 39 0.61 -12.05 -2.77
N ILE A 40 1.35 -10.98 -2.47
CA ILE A 40 0.93 -9.99 -1.47
C ILE A 40 -0.34 -9.42 -2.08
N ARG A 41 -1.49 -9.92 -1.63
CA ARG A 41 -2.77 -9.41 -2.13
C ARG A 41 -2.75 -7.93 -1.77
N PRO A 42 -2.76 -7.02 -2.75
CA PRO A 42 -2.80 -5.61 -2.44
C PRO A 42 -4.04 -5.36 -1.59
N TRP A 43 -3.88 -4.55 -0.55
CA TRP A 43 -5.02 -4.11 0.23
C TRP A 43 -6.00 -3.42 -0.71
N SER A 44 -7.29 -3.79 -0.68
CA SER A 44 -8.28 -2.94 -1.33
C SER A 44 -8.22 -1.55 -0.66
N PRO A 45 -8.23 -0.44 -1.41
CA PRO A 45 -8.10 0.90 -0.83
C PRO A 45 -9.07 1.17 0.32
N GLN A 46 -10.30 0.67 0.21
CA GLN A 46 -11.33 0.82 1.25
C GLN A 46 -11.00 0.10 2.56
N ARG A 47 -10.46 -1.13 2.48
CA ARG A 47 -10.02 -1.86 3.68
C ARG A 47 -8.81 -1.21 4.34
N ALA A 48 -7.87 -0.72 3.54
CA ALA A 48 -6.72 0.01 4.06
C ALA A 48 -7.16 1.29 4.77
N ALA A 49 -8.00 2.11 4.12
CA ALA A 49 -8.54 3.33 4.72
C ALA A 49 -9.30 3.04 6.02
N ARG A 50 -10.21 2.05 6.02
CA ARG A 50 -10.97 1.66 7.22
C ARG A 50 -10.05 1.22 8.37
N LEU A 51 -9.01 0.46 8.06
CA LEU A 51 -8.05 0.01 9.06
C LEU A 51 -7.20 1.19 9.59
N MET A 52 -6.81 2.11 8.71
CA MET A 52 -6.01 3.29 9.08
C MET A 52 -6.77 4.31 9.93
N THR A 53 -8.10 4.39 9.81
CA THR A 53 -8.93 5.34 10.56
C THR A 53 -9.66 4.71 11.76
N ARG A 54 -9.48 3.39 11.99
CA ARG A 54 -10.07 2.70 13.14
C ARG A 54 -9.43 3.19 14.44
N ASN A 55 -10.24 3.36 15.48
CA ASN A 55 -9.78 3.73 16.81
C ASN A 55 -8.72 2.72 17.31
N PRO A 56 -7.53 3.16 17.76
CA PRO A 56 -6.46 2.26 18.17
C PRO A 56 -6.84 1.33 19.33
N ALA A 57 -7.78 1.76 20.18
CA ALA A 57 -8.32 0.96 21.27
C ALA A 57 -9.11 -0.27 20.78
N ASP A 58 -9.68 -0.21 19.57
CA ASP A 58 -10.53 -1.26 18.99
C ASP A 58 -9.77 -2.17 18.02
N LEU A 59 -8.44 -2.02 17.91
CA LEU A 59 -7.60 -2.82 17.03
C LEU A 59 -7.28 -4.18 17.64
N THR A 60 -7.65 -5.23 16.92
CA THR A 60 -7.22 -6.60 17.21
C THR A 60 -5.73 -6.80 16.91
N ASP A 61 -5.13 -7.88 17.41
CA ASP A 61 -3.74 -8.22 17.08
C ASP A 61 -3.54 -8.44 15.57
N GLN A 62 -4.56 -8.97 14.89
CA GLN A 62 -4.55 -9.13 13.43
C GLN A 62 -4.54 -7.77 12.72
N ASP A 63 -5.32 -6.80 13.22
CA ASP A 63 -5.34 -5.43 12.70
C ASP A 63 -3.99 -4.72 12.90
N ARG A 64 -3.36 -4.90 14.07
CA ARG A 64 -2.02 -4.35 14.35
C ARG A 64 -0.98 -4.95 13.42
N SER A 65 -0.96 -6.27 13.26
CA SER A 65 -0.06 -6.96 12.33
C SER A 65 -0.29 -6.53 10.88
N ALA A 66 -1.53 -6.30 10.49
CA ALA A 66 -1.89 -5.76 9.18
C ALA A 66 -1.32 -4.35 8.95
N LEU A 67 -1.46 -3.45 9.93
CA LEU A 67 -0.89 -2.11 9.89
C LEU A 67 0.64 -2.15 9.79
N GLU A 68 1.30 -2.99 10.58
CA GLU A 68 2.76 -3.16 10.52
C GLU A 68 3.24 -3.61 9.15
N ARG A 69 2.53 -4.56 8.52
CA ARG A 69 2.84 -4.99 7.15
C ARG A 69 2.72 -3.84 6.15
N MET A 70 1.74 -2.96 6.34
CA MET A 70 1.56 -1.78 5.49
C MET A 70 2.67 -0.74 5.73
N PHE A 71 3.07 -0.50 6.98
CA PHE A 71 4.16 0.42 7.30
C PHE A 71 5.51 -0.06 6.76
N ARG A 72 5.73 -1.38 6.72
CA ARG A 72 6.93 -1.97 6.09
C ARG A 72 6.90 -1.87 4.55
N ALA A 73 5.72 -1.83 3.94
CA ALA A 73 5.57 -1.81 2.49
C ALA A 73 5.63 -0.39 1.90
N GLU A 74 5.23 0.64 2.64
CA GLU A 74 5.19 2.02 2.19
C GLU A 74 5.75 2.96 3.28
N THR A 75 6.84 3.64 2.96
CA THR A 75 7.60 4.50 3.89
C THR A 75 6.75 5.60 4.51
N ASN A 76 5.78 6.14 3.76
CA ASN A 76 4.93 7.23 4.26
C ASN A 76 3.66 6.74 4.98
N ALA A 77 3.35 5.44 4.96
CA ALA A 77 2.10 4.92 5.50
C ALA A 77 1.96 5.17 7.00
N ARG A 78 3.07 5.15 7.75
CA ARG A 78 3.05 5.46 9.19
C ARG A 78 2.71 6.92 9.45
N ALA A 79 3.36 7.84 8.75
CA ALA A 79 3.08 9.27 8.89
C ALA A 79 1.62 9.61 8.51
N VAL A 80 1.10 8.99 7.45
CA VAL A 80 -0.31 9.16 7.06
C VAL A 80 -1.25 8.58 8.12
N TYR A 81 -0.92 7.43 8.69
CA TYR A 81 -1.68 6.83 9.80
C TYR A 81 -1.73 7.77 11.00
N ASP A 82 -0.58 8.28 11.45
CA ASP A 82 -0.51 9.15 12.63
C ASP A 82 -1.32 10.46 12.41
N LEU A 83 -1.25 11.06 11.22
CA LEU A 83 -2.06 12.23 10.87
C LEU A 83 -3.56 11.92 10.82
N ALA A 84 -3.94 10.76 10.26
CA ALA A 84 -5.34 10.33 10.22
C ALA A 84 -5.89 10.08 11.62
N GLN A 85 -5.13 9.43 12.50
CA GLN A 85 -5.53 9.16 13.88
C GLN A 85 -5.74 10.46 14.68
N ARG A 86 -4.79 11.40 14.58
CA ARG A 86 -4.93 12.74 15.20
C ARG A 86 -6.17 13.48 14.71
N PHE A 87 -6.49 13.38 13.41
CA PHE A 87 -7.70 13.99 12.86
C PHE A 87 -8.97 13.32 13.40
N MET A 88 -9.01 11.99 13.44
CA MET A 88 -10.17 11.24 13.97
C MET A 88 -10.41 11.53 15.45
N GLU A 89 -9.34 11.64 16.24
CA GLU A 89 -9.41 12.04 17.64
C GLU A 89 -9.93 13.47 17.79
N MET A 90 -9.39 14.42 17.01
CA MET A 90 -9.86 15.81 17.01
C MET A 90 -11.35 15.92 16.68
N VAL A 91 -11.85 15.12 15.74
CA VAL A 91 -13.28 15.06 15.41
C VAL A 91 -14.09 14.47 16.56
N ARG A 92 -13.63 13.37 17.16
CA ARG A 92 -14.31 12.69 18.27
C ARG A 92 -14.40 13.57 19.51
N GLU A 93 -13.30 14.24 19.87
CA GLU A 93 -13.17 15.08 21.06
C GLU A 93 -13.51 16.56 20.79
N ARG A 94 -13.87 16.91 19.54
CA ARG A 94 -14.27 18.27 19.11
C ARG A 94 -13.21 19.35 19.36
N GLN A 95 -11.94 18.99 19.24
CA GLN A 95 -10.77 19.86 19.54
C GLN A 95 -10.49 20.86 18.41
N CYS A 96 -11.28 21.93 18.35
CA CYS A 96 -11.21 22.89 17.26
C CYS A 96 -9.85 23.62 17.18
N GLU A 97 -9.26 23.90 18.33
CA GLU A 97 -7.95 24.51 18.50
C GLU A 97 -6.81 23.67 17.92
N ALA A 98 -6.97 22.36 17.82
CA ALA A 98 -5.97 21.46 17.24
C ALA A 98 -5.99 21.43 15.71
N LEU A 99 -7.02 22.01 15.07
CA LEU A 99 -7.20 21.95 13.61
C LEU A 99 -6.09 22.66 12.85
N MET A 100 -5.76 23.90 13.22
CA MET A 100 -4.71 24.67 12.55
C MET A 100 -3.31 24.06 12.69
N PRO A 101 -2.86 23.65 13.90
CA PRO A 101 -1.63 22.89 14.06
C PRO A 101 -1.59 21.64 13.18
N TRP A 102 -2.68 20.87 13.14
CA TRP A 102 -2.77 19.67 12.32
C TRP A 102 -2.67 19.97 10.81
N ILE A 103 -3.31 21.04 10.31
CA ILE A 103 -3.19 21.43 8.89
C ILE A 103 -1.74 21.78 8.53
N ASN A 104 -1.01 22.44 9.44
CA ASN A 104 0.40 22.76 9.20
C ASN A 104 1.24 21.49 9.08
N ASP A 105 1.07 20.53 10.00
CA ASP A 105 1.78 19.24 9.93
C ASP A 105 1.46 18.48 8.63
N VAL A 106 0.21 18.51 8.19
CA VAL A 106 -0.22 17.90 6.91
C VAL A 106 0.51 18.52 5.73
N ARG A 107 0.69 19.86 5.72
CA ARG A 107 1.38 20.59 4.64
C ARG A 107 2.87 20.30 4.59
N GLU A 108 3.50 20.09 5.75
CA GLU A 108 4.92 19.73 5.88
C GLU A 108 5.19 18.26 5.53
N GLY A 109 4.17 17.41 5.60
CA GLY A 109 4.26 15.98 5.27
C GLY A 109 4.74 15.68 3.84
N ARG A 110 4.86 14.39 3.49
CA ARG A 110 5.38 13.96 2.18
C ARG A 110 4.30 13.52 1.19
N THR A 111 3.08 13.28 1.67
CA THR A 111 2.00 12.71 0.85
C THR A 111 1.13 13.79 0.21
N THR A 112 1.28 13.98 -1.10
CA THR A 112 0.53 14.99 -1.88
C THR A 112 -0.98 14.90 -1.69
N THR A 113 -1.55 13.70 -1.65
CA THR A 113 -2.99 13.51 -1.43
C THR A 113 -3.44 14.08 -0.08
N PHE A 114 -2.65 13.85 0.97
CA PHE A 114 -2.95 14.36 2.30
C PHE A 114 -2.77 15.88 2.38
N LYS A 115 -1.77 16.44 1.68
CA LYS A 115 -1.64 17.90 1.51
C LYS A 115 -2.87 18.52 0.88
N ARG A 116 -3.38 17.93 -0.21
CA ARG A 116 -4.60 18.40 -0.88
C ARG A 116 -5.82 18.35 0.05
N PHE A 117 -5.92 17.32 0.88
CA PHE A 117 -6.95 17.22 1.91
C PHE A 117 -6.85 18.37 2.92
N GLY A 118 -5.66 18.64 3.46
CA GLY A 118 -5.41 19.78 4.35
C GLY A 118 -5.71 21.13 3.69
N SER A 119 -5.37 21.30 2.41
CA SER A 119 -5.73 22.51 1.64
C SER A 119 -7.24 22.68 1.46
N GLY A 120 -7.98 21.59 1.25
CA GLY A 120 -9.44 21.62 1.20
C GLY A 120 -10.05 22.09 2.51
N ILE A 121 -9.62 21.48 3.63
CA ILE A 121 -10.03 21.90 4.98
C ILE A 121 -9.69 23.37 5.23
N MET A 122 -8.50 23.82 4.82
CA MET A 122 -8.08 25.22 5.01
C MET A 122 -9.00 26.20 4.26
N ARG A 123 -9.42 25.86 3.04
CA ARG A 123 -10.37 26.70 2.28
C ARG A 123 -11.72 26.80 2.99
N ASP A 124 -12.14 25.71 3.63
CA ASP A 124 -13.43 25.58 4.29
C ASP A 124 -13.30 25.70 5.82
N LEU A 125 -12.27 26.40 6.32
CA LEU A 125 -11.83 26.37 7.73
C LEU A 125 -12.95 26.76 8.71
N GLU A 126 -13.71 27.80 8.41
CA GLU A 126 -14.82 28.25 9.25
C GLU A 126 -15.92 27.19 9.32
N ALA A 127 -16.28 26.61 8.18
CA ALA A 127 -17.29 25.56 8.11
C ALA A 127 -16.86 24.29 8.87
N VAL A 128 -15.61 23.87 8.72
CA VAL A 128 -15.05 22.71 9.44
C VAL A 128 -14.94 22.98 10.93
N THR A 129 -14.50 24.18 11.33
CA THR A 129 -14.45 24.59 12.74
C THR A 129 -15.85 24.56 13.35
N ASN A 130 -16.84 25.09 12.65
CA ASN A 130 -18.23 25.04 13.10
C ASN A 130 -18.77 23.60 13.16
N ALA A 131 -18.40 22.74 12.20
CA ALA A 131 -18.79 21.33 12.21
C ALA A 131 -18.17 20.54 13.39
N LEU A 132 -16.96 20.89 13.83
CA LEU A 132 -16.35 20.33 15.04
C LEU A 132 -17.06 20.83 16.31
N ARG A 133 -17.38 22.13 16.38
CA ARG A 133 -18.04 22.76 17.55
C ARG A 133 -19.49 22.29 17.74
N LEU A 134 -20.25 22.19 16.66
CA LEU A 134 -21.69 22.00 16.75
C LEU A 134 -22.04 20.51 16.93
N PRO A 135 -22.96 20.16 17.84
CA PRO A 135 -23.36 18.78 18.09
C PRO A 135 -23.99 18.08 16.86
N TRP A 136 -24.44 18.86 15.87
CA TRP A 136 -25.15 18.38 14.68
C TRP A 136 -24.40 18.81 13.42
N SER A 137 -23.70 17.87 12.79
CA SER A 137 -23.42 18.00 11.36
C SER A 137 -24.74 17.72 10.65
N ASN A 138 -25.41 18.75 10.15
CA ASN A 138 -26.57 18.60 9.28
C ASN A 138 -26.09 17.99 7.96
N GLY A 139 -25.93 16.67 7.95
CA GLY A 139 -25.84 15.90 6.71
C GLY A 139 -27.16 16.13 5.96
N GLN A 140 -27.12 16.98 4.95
CA GLN A 140 -28.24 17.26 4.06
C GLN A 140 -28.65 15.94 3.40
N THR A 141 -29.66 15.29 3.99
CA THR A 141 -30.33 14.14 3.41
C THR A 141 -31.48 14.70 2.59
N GLU A 142 -31.16 15.30 1.44
CA GLU A 142 -32.16 15.46 0.40
C GLU A 142 -32.23 14.14 -0.37
N VAL A 143 -33.13 13.27 0.10
CA VAL A 143 -33.71 12.24 -0.74
C VAL A 143 -34.56 12.96 -1.78
N ARG A 144 -34.23 12.81 -3.06
CA ARG A 144 -35.22 12.90 -4.13
C ARG A 144 -34.90 11.90 -5.22
#